data_AF-A0A0Q5QH19-F1
#
_entry.id   AF-A0A0Q5QH19-F1
#
_cell.length_a   1.000
_cell.length_b   1.000
_cell.length_c   1.000
_cell.angle_alpha   90.00
_cell.angle_beta   90.00
_cell.angle_gamma   90.00
#
_symmetry.space_group_name_H-M   'P 1'
#
loop_
_entity.id
_entity.type
_entity.pdbx_description
1 polymer ?
#
loop_
_entity_poly.entity_id
_entity_poly.type
_entity_poly.pdbx_seq_one_letter_code
_entity_poly.pdbx_strand_id
1 'polypeptide(L)'
;MIFKKVPNVIFVGSQTAGADGNKTSIKMTDGSELIFSGLGIYYPNGDETQRIGIQPDIFVRPTVESIRDNQDLLLLKALELIDQKK
;
A
#
# COMPACT_ATOMS: atom_id res chain seq x y z
N MET A 1 -6.78 -1.66 2.09
CA MET A 1 -7.92 -0.84 2.54
C MET A 1 -9.01 -1.70 3.18
N ILE A 2 -9.61 -2.69 2.50
CA ILE A 2 -10.67 -3.54 3.09
C ILE A 2 -10.26 -4.23 4.40
N PHE A 3 -9.01 -4.72 4.47
CA PHE A 3 -8.48 -5.35 5.69
C PHE A 3 -8.38 -4.39 6.90
N LYS A 4 -8.46 -3.05 6.73
CA LYS A 4 -8.56 -2.11 7.87
C LYS A 4 -9.88 -2.25 8.64
N LYS A 5 -10.88 -2.94 8.09
CA LYS A 5 -12.13 -3.26 8.82
C LYS A 5 -12.05 -4.54 9.62
N VAL A 6 -11.06 -5.37 9.39
CA VAL A 6 -10.90 -6.63 10.12
C VAL A 6 -10.33 -6.31 11.50
N PRO A 7 -10.97 -6.78 12.59
CA PRO A 7 -10.44 -6.55 13.93
C PRO A 7 -9.04 -7.16 14.06
N ASN A 8 -8.20 -6.53 14.88
CA ASN A 8 -6.85 -6.99 15.22
C ASN A 8 -5.82 -7.02 14.08
N VAL A 9 -6.12 -6.48 12.90
CA VAL A 9 -5.14 -6.26 11.83
C VAL A 9 -4.28 -5.04 12.13
N ILE A 10 -2.97 -5.14 11.89
CA ILE A 10 -2.03 -4.02 11.92
C ILE A 10 -1.37 -3.91 10.55
N PHE A 11 -1.40 -2.72 9.98
CA PHE A 11 -0.68 -2.39 8.76
C PHE A 11 0.72 -1.86 9.13
N VAL A 12 1.75 -2.59 8.75
CA VAL A 12 3.15 -2.24 9.03
C VAL A 12 3.87 -2.01 7.70
N GLY A 13 4.73 -1.00 7.63
CA GLY A 13 5.51 -0.67 6.44
C GLY A 13 5.36 0.78 6.05
N SER A 14 5.30 1.08 4.76
CA SER A 14 5.16 2.46 4.28
C SER A 14 3.96 2.65 3.38
N GLN A 15 3.58 3.91 3.17
CA GLN A 15 2.45 4.30 2.32
C GLN A 15 2.56 3.64 0.94
N THR A 16 1.50 2.96 0.51
CA THR A 16 1.45 2.33 -0.82
C THR A 16 1.25 3.37 -1.92
N ALA A 17 1.42 2.97 -3.18
CA ALA A 17 1.40 3.89 -4.32
C ALA A 17 0.05 4.58 -4.60
N GLY A 18 -1.05 4.14 -3.99
CA GLY A 18 -2.37 4.70 -4.27
C GLY A 18 -2.85 4.44 -5.70
N ALA A 19 -2.60 3.21 -6.17
CA ALA A 19 -3.16 2.67 -7.40
C ALA A 19 -3.82 1.32 -7.06
N ASP A 20 -5.03 1.11 -7.55
CA ASP A 20 -5.86 -0.07 -7.26
C ASP A 20 -5.75 -1.19 -8.33
N GLY A 21 -5.03 -0.91 -9.43
CA GLY A 21 -4.83 -1.84 -10.53
C GLY A 21 -5.91 -1.79 -11.62
N ASN A 22 -6.95 -0.97 -11.47
CA ASN A 22 -7.90 -0.69 -12.53
C ASN A 22 -7.22 0.07 -13.68
N LYS A 23 -7.49 -0.39 -14.90
CA LYS A 23 -7.05 0.26 -16.13
C LYS A 23 -8.25 0.34 -17.07
N THR A 24 -8.60 1.56 -17.45
CA THR A 24 -9.46 1.84 -18.59
C THR A 24 -8.56 2.26 -19.74
N SER A 25 -8.74 1.63 -20.90
CA SER A 25 -7.98 1.97 -22.09
C SER A 25 -8.86 2.49 -23.23
N ILE A 26 -8.32 3.45 -23.97
CA ILE A 26 -8.93 4.03 -25.17
C ILE A 26 -7.93 3.86 -26.30
N LYS A 27 -8.34 3.17 -27.36
CA LYS A 27 -7.54 3.04 -28.60
C LYS A 27 -7.68 4.32 -29.42
N MET A 28 -6.55 4.90 -29.80
CA MET A 28 -6.47 6.08 -30.65
C MET A 28 -6.46 5.69 -32.12
N THR A 29 -6.73 6.65 -33.01
CA THR A 29 -6.82 6.42 -34.46
C THR A 29 -5.50 6.04 -35.13
N ASP A 30 -4.37 6.37 -34.50
CA ASP A 30 -3.02 6.02 -34.95
C ASP A 30 -2.52 4.67 -34.41
N GLY A 31 -3.35 3.95 -33.65
CA GLY A 31 -3.02 2.68 -33.03
C GLY A 31 -2.35 2.78 -31.65
N SER A 32 -2.11 4.00 -31.14
CA SER A 32 -1.66 4.20 -29.75
C SER A 32 -2.79 3.92 -28.74
N GLU A 33 -2.43 3.74 -27.47
CA GLU A 33 -3.37 3.46 -26.39
C GLU A 33 -3.20 4.48 -25.25
N LEU A 34 -4.30 5.13 -24.88
CA LEU A 34 -4.38 5.96 -23.69
C LEU A 34 -4.92 5.11 -22.53
N ILE A 35 -4.19 5.05 -21.41
CA ILE A 35 -4.54 4.26 -20.24
C ILE A 35 -4.69 5.18 -19.03
N PHE A 36 -5.78 5.04 -18.29
CA PHE A 36 -6.04 5.78 -17.05
C PHE A 36 -6.84 4.92 -16.06
N SER A 37 -6.83 5.31 -14.79
CA SER A 37 -7.72 4.72 -13.79
C SER A 37 -9.15 5.21 -14.03
N GLY A 38 -10.09 4.30 -14.28
CA GLY A 38 -11.50 4.62 -14.54
C GLY A 38 -12.42 4.40 -13.34
N LEU A 39 -11.95 3.74 -12.28
CA LEU A 39 -12.72 3.49 -11.07
C LEU A 39 -12.14 4.25 -9.88
N GLY A 40 -13.02 4.78 -9.05
CA GLY A 40 -12.65 5.34 -7.74
C GLY A 40 -12.77 4.26 -6.67
N ILE A 41 -11.63 3.91 -6.05
CA ILE A 41 -11.60 3.02 -4.89
C ILE A 41 -11.39 3.85 -3.62
N TYR A 42 -12.30 3.67 -2.67
CA TYR A 42 -12.39 4.45 -1.45
C TYR A 42 -12.23 3.57 -0.22
N TYR A 43 -11.72 4.17 0.85
CA TYR A 43 -11.81 3.61 2.19
C TYR A 43 -13.27 3.48 2.63
N PRO A 44 -13.56 2.62 3.62
CA PRO A 44 -14.93 2.43 4.09
C PRO A 44 -15.54 3.67 4.75
N ASN A 45 -14.72 4.64 5.15
CA ASN A 45 -15.17 5.93 5.66
C ASN A 45 -15.39 6.97 4.54
N GLY A 46 -15.16 6.60 3.27
CA GLY A 46 -15.30 7.46 2.11
C GLY A 46 -14.02 8.17 1.66
N ASP A 47 -12.92 8.06 2.41
CA ASP A 47 -11.65 8.69 2.01
C ASP A 47 -11.09 8.06 0.74
N GLU A 48 -10.39 8.84 -0.08
CA GLU A 48 -9.80 8.37 -1.34
C GLU A 48 -8.57 7.49 -1.12
N THR A 49 -8.41 6.45 -1.94
CA THR A 49 -7.16 5.67 -2.00
C THR A 49 -6.27 6.10 -3.17
N GLN A 50 -6.82 6.70 -4.21
CA GLN A 50 -6.08 7.14 -5.39
C GLN A 50 -5.13 8.28 -5.03
N ARG A 51 -3.85 8.21 -5.42
CA ARG A 51 -2.77 9.16 -5.07
C ARG A 51 -2.41 9.28 -3.58
N ILE A 52 -3.23 8.72 -2.68
CA ILE A 52 -2.98 8.68 -1.24
C ILE A 52 -2.45 7.30 -0.80
N GLY A 53 -2.93 6.22 -1.39
CA GLY A 53 -2.54 4.87 -0.99
C GLY A 53 -3.04 4.43 0.38
N ILE A 54 -2.54 3.28 0.80
CA ILE A 54 -2.85 2.68 2.09
C ILE A 54 -1.86 3.22 3.12
N GLN A 55 -2.37 3.96 4.11
CA GLN A 55 -1.53 4.47 5.20
C GLN A 55 -1.26 3.36 6.22
N PRO A 56 0.01 3.10 6.59
CA PRO A 56 0.34 2.12 7.62
C PRO A 56 -0.10 2.63 9.00
N ASP A 57 -0.41 1.71 9.90
CA ASP A 57 -0.61 2.04 11.32
C ASP A 57 0.75 2.23 12.01
N ILE A 58 1.76 1.47 11.57
CA ILE A 58 3.15 1.57 12.04
C ILE A 58 4.05 1.78 10.82
N PHE A 59 4.69 2.96 10.77
CA PHE A 59 5.59 3.30 9.67
C PHE A 59 6.95 2.61 9.82
N VAL A 60 7.37 1.92 8.78
CA VAL A 60 8.70 1.28 8.66
C VAL A 60 9.19 1.44 7.22
N ARG A 61 10.44 1.88 7.05
CA ARG A 61 11.16 1.85 5.78
C ARG A 61 12.58 1.32 6.00
N PRO A 62 13.16 0.64 5.00
CA PRO A 62 14.59 0.35 5.01
C PRO A 62 15.40 1.64 5.14
N THR A 63 16.46 1.59 5.94
CA THR A 63 17.51 2.61 5.96
C THR A 63 18.70 2.16 5.11
N VAL A 64 19.58 3.10 4.75
CA VAL A 64 20.80 2.78 4.02
C VAL A 64 21.65 1.77 4.78
N GLU A 65 21.74 1.92 6.10
CA GLU A 65 22.47 1.02 7.01
C GLU A 65 21.85 -0.37 7.01
N SER A 66 20.52 -0.48 7.17
CA SER A 66 19.85 -1.78 7.17
C SER A 66 20.03 -2.55 5.85
N ILE A 67 20.04 -1.84 4.72
CA ILE A 67 20.30 -2.45 3.42
C ILE A 67 21.74 -2.94 3.33
N ARG A 68 22.72 -2.15 3.79
CA ARG A 68 24.14 -2.53 3.84
C ARG A 68 24.37 -3.76 4.72
N ASP A 69 23.66 -3.83 5.84
CA ASP A 69 23.78 -4.90 6.83
C ASP A 69 22.91 -6.13 6.49
N ASN A 70 22.21 -6.12 5.34
CA ASN A 70 21.28 -7.16 4.90
C ASN A 70 20.19 -7.47 5.96
N GLN A 71 19.70 -6.42 6.62
CA GLN A 71 18.67 -6.49 7.65
C GLN A 71 17.32 -6.00 7.11
N ASP A 72 16.32 -6.87 7.19
CA ASP A 72 14.94 -6.51 6.85
C ASP A 72 14.22 -5.92 8.07
N LEU A 73 14.24 -4.59 8.18
CA LEU A 73 13.58 -3.86 9.27
C LEU A 73 12.06 -4.08 9.30
N LEU A 74 11.43 -4.30 8.13
CA LEU A 74 9.98 -4.54 8.05
C LEU A 74 9.64 -5.89 8.66
N LEU A 75 10.39 -6.93 8.30
CA LEU A 75 10.22 -8.27 8.85
C LEU A 75 10.47 -8.29 10.36
N LEU A 76 11.57 -7.68 10.81
CA LEU A 76 11.90 -7.61 12.24
C LEU A 76 10.79 -6.91 13.03
N LYS A 77 10.27 -5.78 12.53
CA LYS A 77 9.17 -5.09 13.19
C LYS A 77 7.87 -5.90 13.18
N ALA A 78 7.58 -6.62 12.11
CA ALA A 78 6.41 -7.49 12.05
C ALA A 78 6.48 -8.61 13.11
N LEU A 79 7.64 -9.26 13.27
CA LEU A 79 7.85 -10.29 14.27
C LEU A 79 7.72 -9.75 15.70
N GLU A 80 8.32 -8.59 15.98
CA GLU A 80 8.20 -7.90 17.28
C GLU A 80 6.72 -7.67 17.66
N LEU A 81 5.91 -7.19 16.71
CA LEU A 81 4.49 -6.91 16.93
C LEU A 81 3.65 -8.17 17.12
N ILE A 82 4.01 -9.26 16.46
CA ILE A 82 3.36 -10.57 16.63
C ILE A 82 3.65 -11.12 18.03
N ASP A 83 4.89 -11.02 18.49
CA ASP A 83 5.29 -11.53 19.81
C ASP A 83 4.75 -10.68 20.97
N GLN A 84 4.65 -9.35 20.82
CA GLN A 84 4.04 -8.46 21.83
C GLN A 84 2.52 -8.63 21.98
N LYS A 85 1.87 -9.25 21.01
CA LYS A 85 0.42 -9.52 21.01
C LYS A 85 0.01 -10.83 21.68
N LYS A 86 0.97 -11.62 22.17
CA LYS A 86 0.70 -12.78 23.05
C LYS A 86 0.15 -12.31 24.39
#